data_AF-A0A553A1G7-F1
#
_entry.id   AF-A0A553A1G7-F1
#
_cell.length_a   1.000
_cell.length_b   1.000
_cell.length_c   1.000
_cell.angle_alpha   90.00
_cell.angle_beta   90.00
_cell.angle_gamma   90.00
#
_symmetry.space_group_name_H-M   'P 1'
#
loop_
_entity.id
_entity.type
_entity.pdbx_description
1 polymer ?
#
loop_
_entity_poly.entity_id
_entity_poly.type
_entity_poly.pdbx_seq_one_letter_code
_entity_poly.pdbx_strand_id
1 'polypeptide(L)'
;MAYRLHRLNQLRRVIGSRLFAVLDSEGVVFFQSLVYLHLAVAGAYGLTVAGGTPESLTEALGPHIDTVWLCLCMGGTICLLGKIFSSKPDRRRYWVHTTGLLLQFAGDLLALGAFLGYVLATVQDSSWGKALVAVWVFASLAECAFFLCWRDLRRFIQAERRVRR
;
A
#
# COMPACT_ATOMS: atom_id res chain seq x y z
N MET A 1 -27.32 21.82 -21.07
CA MET A 1 -26.82 21.21 -19.82
C MET A 1 -26.26 19.79 -20.02
N ALA A 2 -26.97 18.91 -20.74
CA ALA A 2 -26.55 17.50 -20.98
C ALA A 2 -25.18 17.34 -21.67
N TYR A 3 -24.83 18.21 -22.64
CA TYR A 3 -23.54 18.16 -23.34
C TYR A 3 -22.33 18.42 -22.41
N ARG A 4 -22.48 19.30 -21.41
CA ARG A 4 -21.42 19.63 -20.44
C ARG A 4 -21.14 18.45 -19.50
N LEU A 5 -22.20 17.78 -19.04
CA LEU A 5 -22.11 16.57 -18.21
C LEU A 5 -21.46 15.41 -18.98
N HIS A 6 -21.81 15.22 -20.25
CA HIS A 6 -21.19 14.19 -21.08
C HIS A 6 -19.68 14.41 -21.27
N ARG A 7 -19.27 15.65 -21.58
CA ARG A 7 -17.84 16.00 -21.76
C ARG A 7 -17.03 15.82 -20.46
N LEU A 8 -17.59 16.20 -19.31
CA LEU A 8 -16.94 15.98 -18.00
C LEU A 8 -16.76 14.50 -17.67
N ASN A 9 -17.78 13.68 -17.95
CA ASN A 9 -17.71 12.23 -17.74
C ASN A 9 -16.67 11.56 -18.66
N GLN A 10 -16.56 12.03 -19.90
CA GLN A 10 -15.56 11.53 -20.85
C GLN A 10 -14.15 11.93 -20.41
N LEU A 11 -13.94 13.18 -19.97
CA LEU A 11 -12.65 13.66 -19.47
C LEU A 11 -12.19 12.86 -18.25
N ARG A 12 -13.10 12.64 -17.28
CA ARG A 12 -12.85 11.83 -16.08
C ARG A 12 -12.45 10.40 -16.43
N ARG A 13 -13.10 9.79 -17.44
CA ARG A 13 -12.74 8.44 -17.92
C ARG A 13 -11.34 8.41 -18.52
N VAL A 14 -11.00 9.37 -19.38
CA VAL A 14 -9.69 9.42 -20.05
C VAL A 14 -8.57 9.66 -19.03
N ILE A 15 -8.73 10.65 -18.14
CA ILE A 15 -7.74 10.93 -17.09
C ILE A 15 -7.57 9.71 -16.18
N GLY A 16 -8.68 9.11 -15.75
CA GLY A 16 -8.65 7.88 -14.95
C GLY A 16 -7.87 6.76 -15.65
N SER A 17 -8.17 6.48 -16.93
CA SER A 17 -7.48 5.42 -17.68
C SER A 17 -5.97 5.65 -17.81
N ARG A 18 -5.52 6.89 -18.01
CA ARG A 18 -4.09 7.23 -18.10
C ARG A 18 -3.40 7.09 -16.76
N LEU A 19 -4.02 7.60 -15.68
CA LEU A 19 -3.49 7.45 -14.32
C LEU A 19 -3.32 5.96 -13.97
N PHE A 20 -4.32 5.14 -14.26
CA PHE A 20 -4.22 3.71 -14.01
C PHE A 20 -3.17 3.01 -14.85
N ALA A 21 -2.98 3.40 -16.12
CA ALA A 21 -1.91 2.86 -16.95
C ALA A 21 -0.53 3.13 -16.33
N VAL A 22 -0.35 4.31 -15.71
CA VAL A 22 0.89 4.63 -14.97
C VAL A 22 1.01 3.78 -13.71
N LEU A 23 -0.05 3.65 -12.91
CA LEU A 23 -0.07 2.81 -11.70
C LEU A 23 0.11 1.31 -12.00
N ASP A 24 -0.24 0.88 -13.21
CA ASP A 24 -0.08 -0.48 -13.70
C ASP A 24 1.31 -0.72 -14.35
N SER A 25 2.15 0.31 -14.46
CA SER A 25 3.48 0.21 -15.08
C SER A 25 4.45 -0.69 -14.30
N GLU A 26 5.38 -1.32 -15.02
CA GLU A 26 6.43 -2.17 -14.42
C GLU A 26 7.29 -1.40 -13.40
N GLY A 27 7.54 -0.11 -13.65
CA GLY A 27 8.28 0.76 -12.73
C GLY A 27 7.59 0.87 -11.37
N VAL A 28 6.28 1.07 -11.35
CA VAL A 28 5.50 1.12 -10.09
C VAL A 28 5.50 -0.24 -9.40
N VAL A 29 5.41 -1.34 -10.15
CA VAL A 29 5.45 -2.69 -9.58
C VAL A 29 6.80 -2.97 -8.93
N PHE A 30 7.90 -2.59 -9.58
CA PHE A 30 9.26 -2.74 -9.06
C PHE A 30 9.48 -1.89 -7.81
N PHE A 31 9.10 -0.61 -7.86
CA PHE A 31 9.18 0.30 -6.71
C PHE A 31 8.42 -0.25 -5.50
N GLN A 32 7.15 -0.63 -5.68
CA GLN A 32 6.33 -1.22 -4.62
C GLN A 32 6.99 -2.48 -4.03
N SER A 33 7.57 -3.35 -4.87
CA SER A 33 8.25 -4.55 -4.39
C SER A 33 9.48 -4.23 -3.53
N LEU A 34 10.30 -3.26 -3.94
CA LEU A 34 11.47 -2.84 -3.18
C LEU A 34 11.09 -2.20 -1.84
N VAL A 35 10.15 -1.25 -1.86
CA VAL A 35 9.70 -0.55 -0.65
C VAL A 35 9.11 -1.55 0.34
N TYR A 36 8.28 -2.48 -0.12
CA TYR A 36 7.59 -3.41 0.79
C TYR A 36 8.54 -4.48 1.33
N LEU A 37 9.56 -4.87 0.55
CA LEU A 37 10.62 -5.73 1.05
C LEU A 37 11.41 -5.04 2.17
N HIS A 38 11.82 -3.78 1.98
CA HIS A 38 12.54 -3.03 3.02
C HIS A 38 11.67 -2.78 4.24
N LEU A 39 10.38 -2.46 4.06
CA LEU A 39 9.43 -2.27 5.14
C LEU A 39 9.29 -3.56 5.97
N ALA A 40 9.17 -4.72 5.29
CA ALA A 40 9.09 -6.01 5.97
C ALA A 40 10.37 -6.38 6.72
N VAL A 41 11.54 -6.13 6.11
CA VAL A 41 12.84 -6.34 6.76
C VAL A 41 13.00 -5.44 7.98
N ALA A 42 12.59 -4.17 7.89
CA ALA A 42 12.64 -3.24 9.01
C ALA A 42 11.73 -3.69 10.16
N GLY A 43 10.50 -4.12 9.87
CA GLY A 43 9.59 -4.67 10.88
C GLY A 43 10.14 -5.93 11.55
N ALA A 44 10.69 -6.86 10.75
CA ALA A 44 11.31 -8.08 11.27
C ALA A 44 12.55 -7.78 12.12
N TYR A 45 13.41 -6.86 11.66
CA TYR A 45 14.58 -6.39 12.42
C TYR A 45 14.17 -5.76 13.74
N GLY A 46 13.15 -4.90 13.73
CA GLY A 46 12.58 -4.27 14.92
C GLY A 46 12.15 -5.31 15.96
N LEU A 47 11.38 -6.32 15.55
CA LEU A 47 10.86 -7.35 16.46
C LEU A 47 11.91 -8.36 16.95
N THR A 48 12.90 -8.70 16.11
CA THR A 48 13.77 -9.86 16.40
C THR A 48 15.18 -9.48 16.82
N VAL A 49 15.69 -8.33 16.38
CA VAL A 49 17.08 -7.91 16.62
C VAL A 49 17.13 -6.67 17.50
N ALA A 50 16.36 -5.63 17.17
CA ALA A 50 16.37 -4.37 17.90
C ALA A 50 15.55 -4.40 19.18
N GLY A 51 14.52 -5.26 19.26
CA GLY A 51 13.63 -5.37 20.42
C GLY A 51 12.56 -4.27 20.52
N GLY A 52 12.27 -3.57 19.43
CA GLY A 52 11.32 -2.46 19.36
C GLY A 52 11.69 -1.41 18.31
N THR A 53 10.97 -0.30 18.30
CA THR A 53 11.37 0.90 17.55
C THR A 53 12.29 1.81 18.38
N PRO A 54 12.90 2.86 17.78
CA PRO A 54 13.63 3.85 18.57
C PRO A 54 12.75 4.43 19.69
N GLU A 55 13.35 4.74 20.85
CA GLU A 55 12.63 5.18 22.05
C GLU A 55 11.64 6.31 21.77
N SER A 56 12.02 7.31 20.98
CA SER A 56 11.12 8.42 20.61
C SER A 56 9.86 7.97 19.88
N LEU A 57 9.95 6.95 19.01
CA LEU A 57 8.78 6.41 18.32
C LEU A 57 7.96 5.49 19.25
N THR A 58 8.61 4.76 20.14
CA THR A 58 7.94 3.93 21.15
C THR A 58 7.19 4.78 22.16
N GLU A 59 7.73 5.92 22.59
CA GLU A 59 7.05 6.89 23.47
C GLU A 59 5.81 7.47 22.81
N ALA A 60 5.90 7.79 21.51
CA ALA A 60 4.79 8.32 20.73
C ALA A 60 3.66 7.29 20.48
N LEU A 61 4.02 6.05 20.15
CA LEU A 61 3.05 4.98 19.85
C LEU A 61 2.50 4.33 21.13
N GLY A 62 3.32 4.20 22.15
CA GLY A 62 3.11 3.29 23.27
C GLY A 62 3.53 1.84 22.94
N PRO A 63 3.89 1.04 23.96
CA PRO A 63 4.57 -0.25 23.77
C PRO A 63 3.73 -1.31 23.04
N HIS A 64 2.40 -1.32 23.24
CA HIS A 64 1.53 -2.26 22.56
C HIS A 64 1.32 -1.90 21.08
N ILE A 65 1.19 -0.61 20.79
CA ILE A 65 0.99 -0.13 19.41
C ILE A 65 2.30 -0.24 18.63
N ASP A 66 3.45 -0.10 19.28
CA ASP A 66 4.76 -0.33 18.67
C ASP A 66 4.86 -1.72 18.03
N THR A 67 4.50 -2.76 18.79
CA THR A 67 4.48 -4.14 18.30
C THR A 67 3.49 -4.31 17.13
N VAL A 68 2.30 -3.71 17.24
CA VAL A 68 1.30 -3.74 16.15
C VAL A 68 1.84 -3.05 14.91
N TRP A 69 2.50 -1.91 15.06
CA TRP A 69 3.08 -1.15 13.95
C TRP A 69 4.18 -1.91 13.24
N LEU A 70 5.07 -2.58 13.99
CA LEU A 70 6.09 -3.47 13.42
C LEU A 70 5.47 -4.66 12.66
N CYS A 71 4.37 -5.22 13.17
CA CYS A 71 3.59 -6.24 12.47
C CYS A 71 2.95 -5.70 11.16
N LEU A 72 2.45 -4.45 11.15
CA LEU A 72 1.96 -3.80 9.93
C LEU A 72 3.08 -3.66 8.90
N CYS A 73 4.29 -3.28 9.32
CA CYS A 73 5.45 -3.19 8.44
C CYS A 73 5.78 -4.55 7.78
N MET A 74 5.69 -5.64 8.53
CA MET A 74 5.82 -7.00 7.97
C MET A 74 4.69 -7.40 7.02
N GLY A 75 3.53 -6.77 7.14
CA GLY A 75 2.37 -6.96 6.27
C GLY A 75 2.64 -6.73 4.78
N GLY A 76 3.67 -5.95 4.43
CA GLY A 76 4.14 -5.79 3.05
C GLY A 76 4.47 -7.12 2.35
N THR A 77 4.89 -8.14 3.11
CA THR A 77 5.14 -9.49 2.58
C THR A 77 3.89 -10.15 1.99
N ILE A 78 2.71 -9.86 2.55
CA ILE A 78 1.43 -10.38 2.07
C ILE A 78 1.17 -9.89 0.64
N CYS A 79 1.49 -8.62 0.36
CA CYS A 79 1.37 -8.07 -0.98
C CYS A 79 2.36 -8.72 -1.96
N LEU A 80 3.60 -8.98 -1.54
CA LEU A 80 4.59 -9.68 -2.37
C LEU A 80 4.14 -11.10 -2.73
N LEU A 81 3.58 -11.85 -1.78
CA LEU A 81 2.98 -13.16 -2.03
C LEU A 81 1.78 -13.05 -2.99
N GLY A 82 0.92 -12.06 -2.77
CA GLY A 82 -0.19 -11.75 -3.66
C GLY A 82 0.26 -11.53 -5.10
N LYS A 83 1.33 -10.76 -5.33
CA LYS A 83 1.91 -10.52 -6.66
C LYS A 83 2.36 -11.80 -7.33
N ILE A 84 3.06 -12.68 -6.59
CA ILE A 84 3.47 -13.99 -7.12
C ILE A 84 2.25 -14.77 -7.60
N PHE A 85 1.17 -14.78 -6.82
CA PHE A 85 -0.05 -15.50 -7.14
C PHE A 85 -0.86 -14.89 -8.28
N SER A 86 -0.83 -13.57 -8.46
CA SER A 86 -1.59 -12.90 -9.53
C SER A 86 -0.81 -12.77 -10.86
N SER A 87 0.51 -12.95 -10.86
CA SER A 87 1.42 -12.62 -11.98
C SER A 87 1.13 -13.30 -13.32
N LYS A 88 0.46 -14.46 -13.33
CA LYS A 88 0.19 -15.25 -14.55
C LYS A 88 -1.29 -15.64 -14.61
N PRO A 89 -2.20 -14.72 -14.97
CA PRO A 89 -3.63 -14.99 -15.02
C PRO A 89 -3.97 -16.16 -15.95
N ASP A 90 -3.33 -16.24 -17.12
CA ASP A 90 -3.66 -17.25 -18.14
C ASP A 90 -3.16 -18.66 -17.82
N ARG A 91 -2.24 -18.80 -16.85
CA ARG A 91 -1.65 -20.10 -16.46
C ARG A 91 -2.10 -20.61 -15.10
N ARG A 92 -2.90 -19.84 -14.35
CA ARG A 92 -3.32 -20.19 -12.99
C ARG A 92 -4.83 -20.39 -12.92
N ARG A 93 -5.26 -21.23 -11.98
CA ARG A 93 -6.68 -21.36 -11.63
C ARG A 93 -7.23 -20.00 -11.19
N TYR A 94 -8.43 -19.66 -11.64
CA TYR A 94 -9.08 -18.37 -11.33
C TYR A 94 -9.02 -18.02 -9.83
N TRP A 95 -9.36 -18.96 -8.95
CA TRP A 95 -9.35 -18.73 -7.51
C TRP A 95 -7.97 -18.39 -6.94
N VAL A 96 -6.88 -18.93 -7.52
CA VAL A 96 -5.51 -18.58 -7.12
C VAL A 96 -5.19 -17.16 -7.55
N HIS A 97 -5.60 -16.76 -8.75
CA HIS A 97 -5.40 -15.40 -9.24
C HIS A 97 -6.17 -14.37 -8.40
N THR A 98 -7.45 -14.61 -8.10
CA THR A 98 -8.26 -13.69 -7.27
C THR A 98 -7.78 -13.62 -5.83
N THR A 99 -7.37 -14.76 -5.24
CA THR A 99 -6.71 -14.77 -3.94
C THR A 99 -5.43 -13.93 -3.97
N GLY A 100 -4.63 -14.05 -5.04
CA GLY A 100 -3.44 -13.21 -5.23
C GLY A 100 -3.74 -11.70 -5.30
N LEU A 101 -4.86 -11.31 -5.91
CA LEU A 101 -5.31 -9.91 -5.93
C LEU A 101 -5.79 -9.43 -4.55
N LEU A 102 -6.48 -10.28 -3.78
CA LEU A 102 -6.90 -9.96 -2.41
C LEU A 102 -5.70 -9.80 -1.47
N LEU A 103 -4.71 -10.68 -1.58
CA LEU A 103 -3.48 -10.59 -0.79
C LEU A 103 -2.67 -9.32 -1.13
N GLN A 104 -2.64 -8.94 -2.40
CA GLN A 104 -2.08 -7.65 -2.84
C GLN A 104 -2.77 -6.47 -2.16
N PHE A 105 -4.10 -6.40 -2.28
CA PHE A 105 -4.89 -5.35 -1.66
C PHE A 105 -4.70 -5.30 -0.13
N ALA A 106 -4.73 -6.45 0.53
CA ALA A 106 -4.53 -6.55 1.97
C ALA A 106 -3.13 -6.05 2.38
N GLY A 107 -2.07 -6.49 1.69
CA GLY A 107 -0.72 -6.03 2.00
C GLY A 107 -0.51 -4.55 1.70
N ASP A 108 -1.15 -4.00 0.67
CA ASP A 108 -1.14 -2.55 0.41
C ASP A 108 -1.84 -1.77 1.52
N LEU A 109 -2.95 -2.30 2.04
CA LEU A 109 -3.68 -1.69 3.15
C LEU A 109 -2.85 -1.69 4.44
N LEU A 110 -2.11 -2.77 4.70
CA LEU A 110 -1.19 -2.85 5.84
C LEU A 110 -0.02 -1.88 5.70
N ALA A 111 0.57 -1.77 4.51
CA ALA A 111 1.63 -0.80 4.23
C ALA A 111 1.12 0.64 4.38
N LEU A 112 -0.08 0.94 3.88
CA LEU A 112 -0.75 2.22 4.09
C LEU A 112 -0.91 2.51 5.59
N GLY A 113 -1.39 1.53 6.35
CA GLY A 113 -1.53 1.63 7.81
C GLY A 113 -0.19 1.89 8.52
N ALA A 114 0.88 1.20 8.12
CA ALA A 114 2.22 1.41 8.66
C ALA A 114 2.72 2.84 8.38
N PHE A 115 2.59 3.32 7.14
CA PHE A 115 3.04 4.66 6.78
C PHE A 115 2.23 5.75 7.49
N LEU A 116 0.90 5.62 7.54
CA LEU A 116 0.05 6.54 8.29
C LEU A 116 0.32 6.49 9.79
N GLY A 117 0.54 5.29 10.35
CA GLY A 117 0.88 5.13 11.76
C GLY A 117 2.14 5.90 12.15
N TYR A 118 3.18 5.84 11.31
CA TYR A 118 4.41 6.62 11.51
C TYR A 118 4.14 8.13 11.48
N VAL A 119 3.40 8.60 10.46
CA VAL A 119 3.04 10.02 10.29
C VAL A 119 2.27 10.53 11.50
N LEU A 120 1.22 9.80 11.92
CA LEU A 120 0.36 10.21 13.03
C LEU A 120 1.13 10.23 14.35
N ALA A 121 1.92 9.20 14.64
CA ALA A 121 2.72 9.13 15.86
C ALA A 121 3.73 10.27 15.94
N THR A 122 4.46 10.53 14.84
CA THR A 122 5.49 11.56 14.82
C THR A 122 4.90 12.97 14.92
N VAL A 123 3.75 13.23 14.27
CA VAL A 123 3.08 14.54 14.35
C VAL A 123 2.49 14.78 15.74
N GLN A 124 2.05 13.73 16.44
CA GLN A 124 1.55 13.84 17.81
C GLN A 124 2.66 14.16 18.81
N ASP A 125 3.85 13.57 18.63
CA ASP A 125 4.99 13.76 19.52
C ASP A 125 5.74 15.08 19.25
N SER A 126 6.01 15.39 17.98
CA SER A 126 6.81 16.55 17.59
C SER A 126 6.17 17.31 16.42
N SER A 127 5.60 18.47 16.73
CA SER A 127 5.03 19.38 15.72
C SER A 127 6.08 20.27 15.02
N TRP A 128 7.35 20.21 15.42
CA TRP A 128 8.43 21.02 14.85
C TRP A 128 9.82 20.36 15.04
N GLY A 129 10.64 20.31 14.00
CA GLY A 129 12.05 19.84 14.10
C GLY A 129 12.47 18.86 13.01
N LYS A 130 13.65 18.24 13.18
CA LYS A 130 14.28 17.35 12.19
C LYS A 130 13.48 16.06 11.93
N ALA A 131 12.67 15.63 12.89
CA ALA A 131 11.82 14.44 12.76
C ALA A 131 10.74 14.59 11.67
N LEU A 132 10.26 15.81 11.41
CA LEU A 132 9.25 16.07 10.38
C LEU A 132 9.74 15.76 8.95
N VAL A 133 11.05 15.74 8.69
CA VAL A 133 11.56 15.40 7.35
C VAL A 133 11.15 13.99 6.96
N ALA A 134 11.26 13.03 7.88
CA ALA A 134 10.83 11.66 7.64
C ALA A 134 9.30 11.58 7.47
N VAL A 135 8.53 12.38 8.22
CA VAL A 135 7.07 12.45 8.11
C VAL A 135 6.62 12.76 6.69
N TRP A 136 7.25 13.73 6.01
CA TRP A 136 6.90 14.06 4.63
C TRP A 136 7.18 12.91 3.65
N VAL A 137 8.27 12.17 3.87
CA VAL A 137 8.58 10.97 3.08
C VAL A 137 7.53 9.89 3.32
N PHE A 138 7.22 9.59 4.58
CA PHE A 138 6.20 8.59 4.93
C PHE A 138 4.79 8.99 4.48
N ALA A 139 4.44 10.28 4.51
CA ALA A 139 3.18 10.79 3.97
C ALA A 139 3.10 10.56 2.45
N SER A 140 4.17 10.86 1.71
CA SER A 140 4.21 10.58 0.27
C SER A 140 4.08 9.07 -0.04
N LEU A 141 4.68 8.22 0.79
CA LEU A 141 4.54 6.77 0.68
C LEU A 141 3.13 6.29 1.03
N ALA A 142 2.48 6.90 2.02
CA ALA A 142 1.08 6.64 2.35
C ALA A 142 0.16 7.00 1.16
N GLU A 143 0.37 8.15 0.53
CA GLU A 143 -0.38 8.53 -0.68
C GLU A 143 -0.15 7.52 -1.81
N CYS A 144 1.09 7.08 -2.03
CA CYS A 144 1.40 6.04 -3.01
C CYS A 144 0.67 4.73 -2.69
N ALA A 145 0.74 4.26 -1.44
CA ALA A 145 0.06 3.05 -0.98
C ALA A 145 -1.46 3.14 -1.15
N PHE A 146 -2.05 4.31 -0.89
CA PHE A 146 -3.47 4.56 -1.13
C PHE A 146 -3.86 4.37 -2.61
N PHE A 147 -3.08 4.92 -3.55
CA PHE A 147 -3.33 4.71 -4.97
C PHE A 147 -3.14 3.25 -5.41
N LEU A 148 -2.22 2.51 -4.76
CA LEU A 148 -2.03 1.07 -4.99
C LEU A 148 -3.19 0.24 -4.46
N CYS A 149 -3.69 0.52 -3.24
CA CYS A 149 -4.94 -0.07 -2.72
C CYS A 149 -6.09 0.14 -3.71
N TRP A 150 -6.23 1.36 -4.24
CA TRP A 150 -7.28 1.69 -5.19
C TRP A 150 -7.11 0.94 -6.52
N ARG A 151 -5.88 0.82 -7.02
CA ARG A 151 -5.54 0.02 -8.21
C ARG A 151 -5.93 -1.45 -8.00
N ASP A 152 -5.60 -2.03 -6.85
CA ASP A 152 -5.76 -3.46 -6.59
C ASP A 152 -7.23 -3.82 -6.32
N LEU A 153 -7.97 -2.96 -5.62
CA LEU A 153 -9.42 -3.07 -5.50
C LEU A 153 -10.11 -3.06 -6.87
N ARG A 154 -9.71 -2.17 -7.77
CA ARG A 154 -10.22 -2.11 -9.14
C ARG A 154 -9.92 -3.40 -9.90
N ARG A 155 -8.69 -3.91 -9.83
CA ARG A 155 -8.27 -5.17 -10.48
C ARG A 155 -9.09 -6.35 -9.96
N PHE A 156 -9.33 -6.43 -8.66
CA PHE A 156 -10.18 -7.45 -8.04
C PHE A 156 -11.62 -7.40 -8.57
N ILE A 157 -12.26 -6.22 -8.55
CA ILE A 157 -13.63 -6.03 -9.07
C ILE A 157 -13.71 -6.42 -10.56
N GLN A 158 -12.68 -6.09 -11.35
CA GLN A 158 -12.62 -6.46 -12.76
C GLN A 158 -12.50 -7.98 -12.95
N ALA A 159 -11.71 -8.66 -12.13
CA ALA A 159 -11.58 -10.12 -12.16
C ALA A 159 -12.92 -10.80 -11.81
N GLU A 160 -13.62 -10.35 -10.77
CA GLU A 160 -14.93 -10.89 -10.41
C GLU A 160 -15.99 -10.71 -11.51
N ARG A 161 -16.00 -9.54 -12.17
CA ARG A 161 -16.94 -9.26 -13.26
C ARG A 161 -16.73 -10.16 -14.49
N ARG A 162 -15.52 -10.66 -14.72
CA ARG A 162 -15.23 -11.57 -15.85
C ARG A 162 -15.81 -12.96 -15.63
N VAL A 163 -15.99 -13.40 -14.39
CA VAL A 163 -16.56 -14.72 -14.05
C VAL A 163 -18.07 -14.71 -14.00
N ARG A 164 -18.69 -13.56 -13.69
CA ARG A 164 -20.15 -13.43 -13.69
C ARG A 164 -20.76 -13.25 -15.09
N ARG A 165 -19.94 -13.18 -16.14
CA ARG A 165 -20.35 -13.12 -17.54
C ARG A 165 -20.15 -14.48 -18.19
#